data_AF-A0AAD7J157-F1
#
_entry.id   AF-A0AAD7J157-F1
#
_cell.length_a   1.000
_cell.length_b   1.000
_cell.length_c   1.000
_cell.angle_alpha   90.00
_cell.angle_beta   90.00
_cell.angle_gamma   90.00
#
_symmetry.space_group_name_H-M   'P 1'
#
loop_
_entity.id
_entity.type
_entity.pdbx_description
1 polymer ?
#
loop_
_entity_poly.entity_id
_entity_poly.type
_entity_poly.pdbx_seq_one_letter_code
_entity_poly.pdbx_strand_id
1 'polypeptide(L)'
;LAQSVEDAQDELVQMRNDITKRADKAKVQDAKYREMPDIVVKVVCRYRAELFFKISRKTKLSRLFNAWTDRMEKTGGKKGANPPGGDAMNGSVKSDAVPPSGPGVPSLTMQFVFTHNGRTVEADQTPEEAGMEDADEILAVELMDLTEGPGSEDWDDLVEPRRQTLKKNWTDNPREAKRTLAEIFDGVVRERLKEVLRQYELRERHFECVIRSKELEVLLSRARAAEQKQLAEGEKAHAEKRADEIQQLRKDLEDAQNGQTMLIDKLIQCCKEPNAERTQRLFASLREELERKGPRVNKTPADGVVGG
;
A
#
# COMPACT_ATOMS: atom_id res chain seq x y z
N LEU A 1 -31.98 -34.68 26.43
CA LEU A 1 -31.80 -35.39 25.14
C LEU A 1 -32.21 -34.50 23.97
N ALA A 2 -33.45 -33.99 23.88
CA ALA A 2 -33.88 -33.10 22.79
C ALA A 2 -33.00 -31.85 22.61
N GLN A 3 -32.70 -31.13 23.70
CA GLN A 3 -31.82 -29.94 23.67
C GLN A 3 -30.42 -30.24 23.13
N SER A 4 -29.83 -31.36 23.54
CA SER A 4 -28.49 -31.78 23.08
C SER A 4 -28.46 -32.20 21.61
N VAL A 5 -29.61 -32.59 21.04
CA VAL A 5 -29.74 -32.89 19.60
C VAL A 5 -29.87 -31.60 18.80
N GLU A 6 -30.58 -30.61 19.34
CA GLU A 6 -30.75 -29.28 18.73
C GLU A 6 -29.43 -28.51 18.69
N ASP A 7 -28.69 -28.48 19.80
CA ASP A 7 -27.36 -27.83 19.87
C ASP A 7 -26.36 -28.47 18.89
N ALA A 8 -26.37 -29.79 18.74
CA ALA A 8 -25.52 -30.50 17.77
C ALA A 8 -25.92 -30.22 16.31
N GLN A 9 -27.21 -29.98 16.06
CA GLN A 9 -27.72 -29.62 14.74
C GLN A 9 -27.29 -28.21 14.34
N ASP A 10 -27.28 -27.26 15.29
CA ASP A 10 -26.81 -25.90 15.08
C ASP A 10 -25.29 -25.83 14.83
N GLU A 11 -24.48 -26.59 15.57
CA GLU A 11 -23.03 -26.69 15.32
C GLU A 11 -22.71 -27.26 13.93
N LEU A 12 -23.48 -28.25 13.47
CA LEU A 12 -23.34 -28.82 12.12
C LEU A 12 -23.69 -27.80 11.03
N VAL A 13 -24.74 -26.99 11.24
CA VAL A 13 -25.12 -25.91 10.32
C VAL A 13 -24.02 -24.84 10.28
N GLN A 14 -23.45 -24.50 11.42
CA GLN A 14 -22.35 -23.54 11.50
C GLN A 14 -21.09 -24.04 10.78
N MET A 15 -20.68 -25.30 11.02
CA MET A 15 -19.55 -25.91 10.30
C MET A 15 -19.79 -25.98 8.79
N ARG A 16 -21.01 -26.31 8.35
CA ARG A 16 -21.37 -26.32 6.92
C ARG A 16 -21.24 -24.92 6.30
N ASN A 17 -21.66 -23.89 7.01
CA ASN A 17 -21.54 -22.50 6.56
C ASN A 17 -20.08 -22.07 6.46
N ASP A 18 -19.22 -22.47 7.41
CA ASP A 18 -17.79 -22.16 7.38
C ASP A 18 -17.04 -22.87 6.26
N ILE A 19 -17.38 -24.14 6.01
CA ILE A 19 -16.86 -24.90 4.85
C ILE A 19 -17.28 -24.23 3.54
N THR A 20 -18.54 -23.80 3.44
CA THR A 20 -19.06 -23.13 2.24
C THR A 20 -18.35 -21.79 2.01
N LYS A 21 -18.18 -20.97 3.05
CA LYS A 21 -17.43 -19.70 2.96
C LYS A 21 -15.96 -19.90 2.56
N ARG A 22 -15.30 -20.95 3.06
CA ARG A 22 -13.93 -21.29 2.64
C ARG A 22 -13.89 -21.74 1.18
N ALA A 23 -14.86 -22.55 0.75
CA ALA A 23 -14.97 -22.98 -0.63
C ALA A 23 -15.21 -21.81 -1.59
N ASP A 24 -16.04 -20.84 -1.21
CA ASP A 24 -16.31 -19.66 -2.04
C ASP A 24 -15.12 -18.71 -2.11
N LYS A 25 -14.38 -18.50 -1.02
CA LYS A 25 -13.11 -17.75 -1.05
C LYS A 25 -12.08 -18.42 -1.96
N ALA A 26 -11.96 -19.75 -1.89
CA ALA A 26 -11.07 -20.50 -2.77
C ALA A 26 -11.49 -20.38 -4.25
N LYS A 27 -12.79 -20.39 -4.56
CA LYS A 27 -13.30 -20.18 -5.92
C LYS A 27 -13.04 -18.77 -6.46
N VAL A 28 -13.24 -17.73 -5.64
CA VAL A 28 -12.97 -16.33 -6.03
C VAL A 28 -11.48 -16.12 -6.29
N GLN A 29 -10.63 -16.70 -5.45
CA GLN A 29 -9.18 -16.66 -5.63
C GLN A 29 -8.75 -17.43 -6.90
N ASP A 30 -9.31 -18.61 -7.15
CA ASP A 30 -9.05 -19.38 -8.39
C ASP A 30 -9.53 -18.63 -9.65
N ALA A 31 -10.70 -17.97 -9.59
CA ALA A 31 -11.20 -17.13 -10.69
C ALA A 31 -10.26 -15.95 -10.99
N LYS A 32 -9.80 -15.22 -9.96
CA LYS A 32 -8.82 -14.13 -10.12
C LYS A 32 -7.54 -14.61 -10.79
N TYR A 33 -7.03 -15.79 -10.40
CA TYR A 33 -5.83 -16.36 -11.01
C TYR A 33 -6.05 -16.97 -12.39
N ARG A 34 -7.29 -17.32 -12.76
CA ARG A 34 -7.64 -17.81 -14.10
C ARG A 34 -7.70 -16.68 -15.12
N GLU A 35 -8.02 -15.47 -14.67
CA GLU A 35 -8.09 -14.27 -15.51
C GLU A 35 -6.73 -13.58 -15.70
N MET A 36 -5.75 -13.84 -14.84
CA MET A 36 -4.40 -13.27 -15.00
C MET A 36 -3.57 -14.07 -16.00
N PRO A 37 -3.01 -13.42 -17.05
CA PRO A 37 -2.23 -14.10 -18.07
C PRO A 37 -0.89 -14.62 -17.53
N ASP A 38 -0.37 -15.69 -18.16
CA ASP A 38 1.00 -16.15 -18.00
C ASP A 38 1.98 -15.01 -18.30
N ILE A 39 3.10 -15.00 -17.57
CA ILE A 39 4.17 -14.03 -17.76
C ILE A 39 5.38 -14.66 -18.41
N VAL A 40 6.17 -13.85 -19.09
CA VAL A 40 7.48 -14.21 -19.60
C VAL A 40 8.55 -13.59 -18.71
N VAL A 41 9.32 -14.43 -18.02
CA VAL A 41 10.46 -13.99 -17.20
C VAL A 41 11.77 -14.39 -17.85
N LYS A 42 12.81 -13.59 -17.64
CA LYS A 42 14.16 -13.85 -18.13
C LYS A 42 15.03 -14.34 -16.98
N VAL A 43 15.57 -15.55 -17.08
CA VAL A 43 16.54 -16.08 -16.11
C VAL A 43 17.96 -15.92 -16.68
N VAL A 44 18.86 -15.31 -15.92
CA VAL A 44 20.22 -14.96 -16.37
C VAL A 44 21.26 -15.49 -15.40
N CYS A 45 22.29 -16.14 -15.93
CA CYS A 45 23.54 -16.42 -15.23
C CYS A 45 24.71 -15.85 -16.05
N ARG A 46 25.42 -14.87 -15.48
CA ARG A 46 26.40 -14.00 -16.15
C ARG A 46 27.42 -14.72 -17.04
N TYR A 47 27.82 -15.94 -16.67
CA TYR A 47 28.87 -16.70 -17.37
C TYR A 47 28.36 -17.98 -18.02
N ARG A 48 27.05 -18.25 -18.02
CA ARG A 48 26.47 -19.44 -18.63
C ARG A 48 25.51 -19.12 -19.76
N ALA A 49 24.37 -18.54 -19.44
CA ALA A 49 23.29 -18.34 -20.40
C ALA A 49 22.28 -17.30 -19.90
N GLU A 50 21.41 -16.89 -20.81
CA GLU A 50 20.16 -16.22 -20.52
C GLU A 50 19.04 -16.98 -21.24
N LEU A 51 17.92 -17.22 -20.56
CA LEU A 51 16.78 -17.97 -21.10
C LEU A 51 15.48 -17.29 -20.71
N PHE A 52 14.51 -17.35 -21.61
CA PHE A 52 13.16 -16.84 -21.36
C PHE A 52 12.22 -18.00 -21.04
N PHE A 53 11.37 -17.80 -20.03
CA PHE A 53 10.40 -18.80 -19.61
C PHE A 53 9.02 -18.16 -19.53
N LYS A 54 8.07 -18.75 -20.25
CA LYS A 54 6.66 -18.47 -20.04
C LYS A 54 6.18 -19.32 -18.87
N ILE A 55 5.74 -18.66 -17.79
CA ILE A 55 5.30 -19.30 -16.56
C ILE A 55 3.94 -18.77 -16.11
N SER A 56 3.16 -19.65 -15.48
CA SER A 56 1.89 -19.26 -14.88
C SER A 56 2.12 -18.60 -13.52
N ARG A 57 1.42 -17.49 -13.27
CA ARG A 57 1.56 -16.70 -12.03
C ARG A 57 1.19 -17.46 -10.76
N LYS A 58 0.46 -18.58 -10.88
CA LYS A 58 0.01 -19.43 -9.76
C LYS A 58 0.87 -20.67 -9.53
N THR A 59 1.85 -20.93 -10.40
CA THR A 59 2.69 -22.13 -10.29
C THR A 59 3.94 -21.80 -9.52
N LYS A 60 4.29 -22.66 -8.56
CA LYS A 60 5.54 -22.54 -7.79
C LYS A 60 6.76 -22.45 -8.72
N LEU A 61 7.72 -21.62 -8.33
CA LEU A 61 8.95 -21.38 -9.06
C LEU A 61 9.90 -22.59 -9.10
N SER A 62 9.67 -23.61 -8.26
CA SER A 62 10.39 -24.88 -8.30
C SER A 62 10.45 -25.49 -9.71
N ARG A 63 9.37 -25.42 -10.48
CA ARG A 63 9.35 -25.92 -11.87
C ARG A 63 10.27 -25.10 -12.79
N LEU A 64 10.29 -23.79 -12.63
CA LEU A 64 11.19 -22.89 -13.37
C LEU A 64 12.65 -23.21 -13.02
N PHE A 65 12.97 -23.29 -11.72
CA PHE A 65 14.33 -23.52 -11.24
C PHE A 65 14.86 -24.88 -11.66
N ASN A 66 14.06 -25.95 -11.54
CA ASN A 66 14.46 -27.27 -12.03
C ASN A 66 14.68 -27.26 -13.55
N ALA A 67 13.80 -26.62 -14.32
CA ALA A 67 13.95 -26.52 -15.77
C ALA A 67 15.20 -25.72 -16.17
N TRP A 68 15.59 -24.71 -15.37
CA TRP A 68 16.85 -23.99 -15.54
C TRP A 68 18.05 -24.89 -15.24
N THR A 69 18.09 -25.50 -14.06
CA THR A 69 19.18 -26.36 -13.60
C THR A 69 19.42 -27.52 -14.56
N ASP A 70 18.37 -28.22 -14.98
CA ASP A 70 18.45 -29.31 -15.97
C ASP A 70 19.09 -28.86 -17.29
N ARG A 71 18.79 -27.64 -17.75
CA ARG A 71 19.38 -27.08 -18.98
C ARG A 71 20.84 -26.72 -18.79
N MET A 72 21.22 -26.20 -17.62
CA MET A 72 22.60 -25.86 -17.31
C MET A 72 23.47 -27.12 -17.18
N GLU A 73 22.96 -28.18 -16.57
CA GLU A 73 23.65 -29.47 -16.46
C GLU A 73 23.88 -30.12 -17.83
N LYS A 74 22.87 -30.08 -18.72
CA LYS A 74 22.99 -30.60 -20.09
C LYS A 74 23.95 -29.77 -20.97
N THR A 75 24.06 -28.47 -20.72
CA THR A 75 24.90 -27.56 -21.51
C THR A 75 26.34 -27.52 -20.99
N GLY A 76 26.58 -27.81 -19.71
CA GLY A 76 27.91 -27.84 -19.07
C GLY A 76 28.82 -28.99 -19.51
N GLY A 77 28.28 -30.03 -20.16
CA GLY A 77 29.02 -31.22 -20.60
C GLY A 77 29.52 -31.21 -22.05
N LYS A 78 29.22 -30.19 -22.86
CA LYS A 78 29.63 -30.15 -24.28
C LYS A 78 30.18 -28.78 -24.67
N LYS A 79 31.50 -28.62 -24.49
CA LYS A 79 32.26 -27.62 -25.25
C LYS A 79 33.40 -28.34 -25.99
N GLY A 80 33.07 -28.85 -27.18
CA GLY A 80 34.04 -29.52 -28.04
C GLY A 80 33.48 -30.35 -29.20
N ALA A 81 32.47 -29.88 -29.95
CA ALA A 81 32.23 -30.21 -31.35
C ALA A 81 31.01 -29.43 -31.88
N ASN A 82 31.16 -28.76 -33.02
CA ASN A 82 30.09 -28.08 -33.76
C ASN A 82 29.88 -28.81 -35.12
N PRO A 83 28.78 -28.58 -35.86
CA PRO A 83 27.58 -29.44 -35.90
C PRO A 83 27.38 -30.12 -37.28
N PRO A 84 26.21 -30.74 -37.57
CA PRO A 84 25.26 -29.98 -38.39
C PRO A 84 23.77 -30.21 -38.09
N GLY A 85 22.98 -29.15 -38.31
CA GLY A 85 21.67 -29.22 -38.95
C GLY A 85 20.43 -29.31 -38.05
N GLY A 86 19.46 -28.44 -38.34
CA GLY A 86 18.05 -28.85 -38.36
C GLY A 86 17.14 -28.29 -37.27
N ASP A 87 16.44 -27.23 -37.64
CA ASP A 87 15.03 -26.97 -37.37
C ASP A 87 14.51 -26.61 -35.97
N ALA A 88 13.70 -25.55 -36.01
CA ALA A 88 12.77 -25.11 -35.01
C ALA A 88 11.69 -26.17 -34.75
N MET A 89 11.26 -26.34 -33.49
CA MET A 89 9.82 -26.41 -33.21
C MET A 89 9.47 -26.30 -31.72
N ASN A 90 8.40 -25.54 -31.53
CA ASN A 90 7.50 -25.45 -30.40
C ASN A 90 7.09 -26.84 -29.88
N GLY A 91 7.03 -27.06 -28.56
CA GLY A 91 6.68 -28.37 -27.99
C GLY A 91 6.24 -28.32 -26.53
N SER A 92 4.92 -28.29 -26.34
CA SER A 92 4.23 -28.64 -25.09
C SER A 92 4.60 -30.07 -24.68
N VAL A 93 4.88 -30.33 -23.39
CA VAL A 93 5.12 -31.69 -22.90
C VAL A 93 4.12 -32.03 -21.79
N LYS A 94 3.22 -32.95 -22.13
CA LYS A 94 2.38 -33.76 -21.23
C LYS A 94 3.22 -34.85 -20.55
N SER A 95 2.77 -35.23 -19.36
CA SER A 95 3.28 -36.27 -18.47
C SER A 95 3.37 -37.67 -19.09
N ASP A 96 4.47 -38.39 -18.82
CA ASP A 96 4.57 -39.73 -18.22
C ASP A 96 5.88 -40.43 -18.65
N ALA A 97 6.76 -40.75 -17.69
CA ALA A 97 7.60 -41.95 -17.66
C ALA A 97 8.50 -42.01 -16.40
N VAL A 98 8.49 -43.18 -15.77
CA VAL A 98 9.29 -43.67 -14.63
C VAL A 98 10.80 -43.77 -14.98
N PRO A 99 11.76 -43.59 -14.03
CA PRO A 99 13.19 -43.60 -14.35
C PRO A 99 13.77 -45.03 -14.43
N PRO A 100 14.75 -45.30 -15.32
CA PRO A 100 15.57 -46.50 -15.22
C PRO A 100 16.74 -46.28 -14.25
N SER A 101 16.79 -47.12 -13.22
CA SER A 101 17.89 -47.29 -12.29
C SER A 101 19.09 -47.97 -12.97
N GLY A 102 20.25 -47.30 -12.98
CA GLY A 102 21.56 -47.85 -13.30
C GLY A 102 22.64 -47.13 -12.46
N PRO A 103 23.77 -47.77 -12.13
CA PRO A 103 24.77 -47.22 -11.21
C PRO A 103 25.61 -46.18 -11.96
N GLY A 104 25.21 -44.92 -11.84
CA GLY A 104 25.86 -43.78 -12.46
C GLY A 104 26.70 -42.98 -11.46
N VAL A 105 27.94 -42.70 -11.87
CA VAL A 105 28.88 -41.70 -11.37
C VAL A 105 28.17 -40.51 -10.68
N PRO A 106 28.62 -40.04 -9.50
CA PRO A 106 27.99 -38.90 -8.84
C PRO A 106 28.19 -37.66 -9.72
N SER A 107 27.11 -37.25 -10.38
CA SER A 107 27.05 -35.99 -11.09
C SER A 107 27.19 -34.88 -10.06
N LEU A 108 28.19 -34.01 -10.21
CA LEU A 108 28.27 -32.74 -9.49
C LEU A 108 26.96 -31.99 -9.77
N THR A 109 26.03 -32.02 -8.81
CA THR A 109 24.73 -31.37 -8.96
C THR A 109 24.94 -29.87 -8.96
N MET A 110 24.57 -29.20 -10.05
CA MET A 110 24.76 -27.76 -10.15
C MET A 110 23.77 -27.06 -9.23
N GLN A 111 24.25 -26.38 -8.20
CA GLN A 111 23.40 -25.63 -7.28
C GLN A 111 23.34 -24.15 -7.69
N PHE A 112 22.15 -23.56 -7.57
CA PHE A 112 21.91 -22.16 -7.91
C PHE A 112 21.13 -21.46 -6.80
N VAL A 113 21.47 -20.21 -6.53
CA VAL A 113 20.66 -19.26 -5.78
C VAL A 113 19.96 -18.33 -6.76
N PHE A 114 18.65 -18.22 -6.66
CA PHE A 114 17.85 -17.37 -7.53
C PHE A 114 17.47 -16.08 -6.81
N THR A 115 17.64 -14.95 -7.48
CA THR A 115 17.30 -13.63 -6.91
C THR A 115 16.50 -12.78 -7.90
N HIS A 116 15.54 -12.02 -7.37
CA HIS A 116 14.72 -11.05 -8.12
C HIS A 116 14.71 -9.74 -7.33
N ASN A 117 14.96 -8.61 -8.01
CA ASN A 117 15.08 -7.30 -7.38
C ASN A 117 16.01 -7.27 -6.14
N GLY A 118 17.09 -8.08 -6.18
CA GLY A 118 18.08 -8.19 -5.12
C GLY A 118 17.66 -9.00 -3.89
N ARG A 119 16.51 -9.70 -3.93
CA ARG A 119 16.06 -10.62 -2.88
C ARG A 119 16.12 -12.06 -3.34
N THR A 120 16.48 -12.97 -2.45
CA THR A 120 16.39 -14.42 -2.71
C THR A 120 14.94 -14.82 -2.94
N VAL A 121 14.72 -15.64 -3.97
CA VAL A 121 13.41 -16.17 -4.32
C VAL A 121 13.41 -17.67 -4.08
N GLU A 122 12.46 -18.12 -3.28
CA GLU A 122 12.39 -19.51 -2.84
C GLU A 122 11.57 -20.37 -3.82
N ALA A 123 11.90 -21.66 -3.89
CA ALA A 123 11.28 -22.59 -4.85
C ALA A 123 9.79 -22.84 -4.59
N ASP A 124 9.33 -22.61 -3.36
CA ASP A 124 7.95 -22.80 -2.95
C ASP A 124 7.05 -21.59 -3.22
N GLN A 125 7.63 -20.43 -3.52
CA GLN A 125 6.92 -19.21 -3.88
C GLN A 125 6.36 -19.25 -5.30
N THR A 126 5.25 -18.56 -5.51
CA THR A 126 4.69 -18.26 -6.83
C THR A 126 5.22 -16.91 -7.37
N PRO A 127 5.21 -16.69 -8.69
CA PRO A 127 5.58 -15.39 -9.26
C PRO A 127 4.78 -14.23 -8.68
N GLU A 128 3.48 -14.44 -8.38
CA GLU A 128 2.64 -13.41 -7.76
C GLU A 128 3.08 -13.07 -6.33
N GLU A 129 3.42 -14.09 -5.51
CA GLU A 129 3.92 -13.88 -4.14
C GLU A 129 5.30 -13.21 -4.13
N ALA A 130 6.12 -13.49 -5.13
CA ALA A 130 7.41 -12.83 -5.35
C ALA A 130 7.28 -11.42 -5.98
N GLY A 131 6.07 -11.00 -6.37
CA GLY A 131 5.82 -9.70 -6.99
C GLY A 131 6.44 -9.56 -8.39
N MET A 132 6.48 -10.65 -9.16
CA MET A 132 7.03 -10.67 -10.51
C MET A 132 6.02 -10.20 -11.56
N GLU A 133 6.49 -9.35 -12.46
CA GLU A 133 5.75 -8.84 -13.62
C GLU A 133 6.25 -9.45 -14.94
N ASP A 134 5.55 -9.12 -16.04
CA ASP A 134 5.98 -9.55 -17.36
C ASP A 134 7.30 -8.86 -17.76
N ALA A 135 8.20 -9.62 -18.39
CA ALA A 135 9.55 -9.20 -18.75
C ALA A 135 10.55 -8.99 -17.58
N ASP A 136 10.20 -9.41 -16.36
CA ASP A 136 11.11 -9.35 -15.22
C ASP A 136 12.32 -10.29 -15.34
N GLU A 137 13.43 -9.88 -14.71
CA GLU A 137 14.69 -10.62 -14.71
C GLU A 137 14.95 -11.33 -13.37
N ILE A 138 15.32 -12.62 -13.44
CA ILE A 138 15.75 -13.45 -12.32
C ILE A 138 17.23 -13.77 -12.52
N LEU A 139 18.06 -13.44 -11.53
CA LEU A 139 19.49 -13.75 -11.53
C LEU A 139 19.72 -15.11 -10.87
N ALA A 140 20.29 -16.04 -11.64
CA ALA A 140 20.75 -17.34 -11.18
C ALA A 140 22.26 -17.28 -10.88
N VAL A 141 22.60 -17.34 -9.60
CA VAL A 141 23.98 -17.38 -9.11
C VAL A 141 24.36 -18.83 -8.84
N GLU A 142 25.28 -19.35 -9.64
CA GLU A 142 25.81 -20.70 -9.43
C GLU A 142 26.63 -20.76 -8.14
N LEU A 143 26.24 -21.67 -7.25
CA LEU A 143 27.04 -22.07 -6.10
C LEU A 143 27.95 -23.21 -6.55
N MET A 144 29.24 -22.91 -6.63
CA MET A 144 30.24 -23.95 -6.80
C MET A 144 30.61 -24.46 -5.42
N ASP A 145 30.22 -25.70 -5.11
CA ASP A 145 30.81 -26.42 -4.00
C ASP A 145 32.26 -26.75 -4.37
N LEU A 146 33.21 -26.10 -3.68
CA LEU A 146 34.64 -26.31 -3.90
C LEU A 146 35.18 -27.46 -3.03
N THR A 147 34.30 -28.15 -2.28
CA THR A 147 34.67 -29.22 -1.36
C THR A 147 34.41 -30.62 -1.93
N GLU A 148 33.63 -30.73 -3.00
CA GLU A 148 33.38 -32.00 -3.69
C GLU A 148 34.04 -32.00 -5.08
N GLY A 149 35.01 -32.89 -5.25
CA GLY A 149 35.67 -33.20 -6.51
C GLY A 149 35.94 -34.71 -6.60
N PRO A 150 36.06 -35.28 -7.81
CA PRO A 150 36.25 -36.71 -7.98
C PRO A 150 37.54 -37.15 -7.25
N GLY A 151 37.36 -37.99 -6.22
CA GLY A 151 38.40 -38.37 -5.26
C GLY A 151 38.07 -38.08 -3.78
N SER A 152 36.83 -37.65 -3.47
CA SER A 152 36.42 -37.36 -2.08
C SER A 152 36.26 -38.60 -1.18
N GLU A 153 36.29 -39.82 -1.74
CA GLU A 153 36.25 -41.07 -0.97
C GLU A 153 37.60 -41.43 -0.33
N ASP A 154 38.70 -40.78 -0.72
CA ASP A 154 40.07 -41.11 -0.28
C ASP A 154 40.57 -40.25 0.92
N TRP A 155 39.73 -39.41 1.51
CA TRP A 155 40.16 -38.36 2.47
C TRP A 155 40.17 -38.76 3.96
N ASP A 156 39.94 -40.02 4.31
CA ASP A 156 39.98 -40.44 5.72
C ASP A 156 41.42 -40.60 6.26
N ASP A 157 42.46 -40.62 5.39
CA ASP A 157 43.78 -41.13 5.79
C ASP A 157 44.97 -40.16 5.86
N LEU A 158 44.91 -38.89 5.47
CA LEU A 158 46.11 -38.02 5.56
C LEU A 158 45.87 -36.62 6.13
N VAL A 159 46.09 -36.53 7.44
CA VAL A 159 46.34 -35.32 8.24
C VAL A 159 47.66 -34.68 7.80
N GLU A 160 47.65 -33.84 6.75
CA GLU A 160 48.55 -32.70 6.65
C GLU A 160 48.05 -31.67 5.61
N PRO A 161 47.80 -30.40 5.97
CA PRO A 161 47.24 -29.40 5.05
C PRO A 161 48.26 -28.99 3.97
N ARG A 162 48.33 -29.74 2.87
CA ARG A 162 49.14 -29.37 1.70
C ARG A 162 48.38 -28.34 0.87
N ARG A 163 48.72 -27.06 1.05
CA ARG A 163 48.14 -25.94 0.26
C ARG A 163 48.33 -26.20 -1.23
N GLN A 164 47.22 -26.43 -1.95
CA GLN A 164 47.22 -26.57 -3.40
C GLN A 164 47.60 -25.26 -4.08
N THR A 165 48.53 -25.34 -5.02
CA THR A 165 48.98 -24.22 -5.83
C THR A 165 48.06 -24.03 -7.04
N LEU A 166 47.40 -22.87 -7.09
CA LEU A 166 46.56 -22.44 -8.21
C LEU A 166 47.39 -22.37 -9.50
N LYS A 167 47.10 -23.21 -10.51
CA LYS A 167 47.56 -22.97 -11.89
C LYS A 167 46.72 -21.87 -12.50
N LYS A 168 47.21 -20.64 -12.34
CA LYS A 168 46.65 -19.46 -12.97
C LYS A 168 47.20 -19.34 -14.39
N ASN A 169 46.32 -19.16 -15.37
CA ASN A 169 46.69 -18.68 -16.71
C ASN A 169 47.11 -17.21 -16.59
N TRP A 170 48.29 -16.96 -16.01
CA TRP A 170 48.95 -15.68 -16.16
C TRP A 170 49.67 -15.69 -17.49
N THR A 171 49.63 -14.55 -18.17
CA THR A 171 50.75 -14.16 -19.02
C THR A 171 52.02 -14.19 -18.15
N ASP A 172 53.02 -14.98 -18.54
CA ASP A 172 54.31 -15.11 -17.83
C ASP A 172 55.05 -13.78 -17.67
N ASN A 173 54.60 -12.75 -18.40
CA ASN A 173 55.07 -11.39 -18.25
C ASN A 173 54.51 -10.74 -16.96
N PRO A 174 55.35 -10.49 -15.94
CA PRO A 174 54.90 -9.94 -14.66
C PRO A 174 54.30 -8.54 -14.77
N ARG A 175 54.66 -7.78 -15.80
CA ARG A 175 54.08 -6.44 -16.06
C ARG A 175 52.64 -6.53 -16.56
N GLU A 176 52.35 -7.52 -17.39
CA GLU A 176 51.02 -7.75 -17.95
C GLU A 176 50.07 -8.32 -16.89
N ALA A 177 50.55 -9.29 -16.11
CA ALA A 177 49.87 -9.81 -14.93
C ALA A 177 49.42 -8.69 -13.95
N LYS A 178 50.34 -7.78 -13.62
CA LYS A 178 50.05 -6.63 -12.75
C LYS A 178 49.02 -5.68 -13.36
N ARG A 179 49.08 -5.46 -14.67
CA ARG A 179 48.13 -4.61 -15.40
C ARG A 179 46.73 -5.21 -15.40
N THR A 180 46.59 -6.49 -15.75
CA THR A 180 45.30 -7.20 -15.77
C THR A 180 44.63 -7.20 -14.39
N LEU A 181 45.40 -7.42 -13.32
CA LEU A 181 44.86 -7.32 -11.96
C LEU A 181 44.35 -5.92 -11.64
N ALA A 182 45.13 -4.89 -11.97
CA ALA A 182 44.73 -3.51 -11.73
C ALA A 182 43.44 -3.16 -12.48
N GLU A 183 43.30 -3.61 -13.73
CA GLU A 183 42.09 -3.40 -14.54
C GLU A 183 40.86 -4.13 -13.97
N ILE A 184 41.03 -5.36 -13.49
CA ILE A 184 39.96 -6.11 -12.82
C ILE A 184 39.52 -5.39 -11.54
N PHE A 185 40.47 -4.99 -10.69
CA PHE A 185 40.15 -4.28 -9.44
C PHE A 185 39.50 -2.93 -9.71
N ASP A 186 39.99 -2.16 -10.68
CA ASP A 186 39.40 -0.87 -11.06
C ASP A 186 37.97 -1.04 -11.60
N GLY A 187 37.73 -2.09 -12.41
CA GLY A 187 36.39 -2.45 -12.88
C GLY A 187 35.44 -2.79 -11.74
N VAL A 188 35.88 -3.62 -10.78
CA VAL A 188 35.08 -4.01 -9.61
C VAL A 188 34.77 -2.80 -8.73
N VAL A 189 35.77 -1.96 -8.43
CA VAL A 189 35.59 -0.76 -7.60
C VAL A 189 34.64 0.22 -8.26
N ARG A 190 34.77 0.43 -9.58
CA ARG A 190 33.90 1.32 -10.35
C ARG A 190 32.45 0.87 -10.35
N GLU A 191 32.19 -0.41 -10.57
CA GLU A 191 30.82 -0.94 -10.55
C GLU A 191 30.21 -0.89 -9.14
N ARG A 192 31.01 -1.19 -8.10
CA ARG A 192 30.56 -1.03 -6.71
C ARG A 192 30.25 0.43 -6.36
N LEU A 193 31.06 1.38 -6.83
CA LEU A 193 30.82 2.80 -6.61
C LEU A 193 29.55 3.30 -7.32
N LYS A 194 29.30 2.85 -8.56
CA LYS A 194 28.05 3.15 -9.27
C LYS A 194 26.82 2.67 -8.52
N GLU A 195 26.89 1.46 -7.95
CA GLU A 195 25.79 0.90 -7.15
C GLU A 195 25.55 1.71 -5.89
N VAL A 196 26.61 2.09 -5.17
CA VAL A 196 26.50 2.97 -4.00
C VAL A 196 25.83 4.29 -4.38
N LEU A 197 26.25 4.93 -5.47
CA LEU A 197 25.64 6.18 -5.94
C LEU A 197 24.16 6.02 -6.29
N ARG A 198 23.76 4.92 -6.94
CA ARG A 198 22.36 4.62 -7.21
C ARG A 198 21.54 4.44 -5.94
N GLN A 199 22.09 3.80 -4.92
CA GLN A 199 21.41 3.64 -3.63
C GLN A 199 21.22 4.99 -2.92
N TYR A 200 22.20 5.89 -2.99
CA TYR A 200 22.06 7.25 -2.47
C TYR A 200 20.99 8.04 -3.23
N GLU A 201 20.95 7.94 -4.56
CA GLU A 201 19.91 8.60 -5.36
C GLU A 201 18.51 8.06 -5.03
N LEU A 202 18.37 6.74 -4.89
CA LEU A 202 17.09 6.12 -4.51
C LEU A 202 16.66 6.55 -3.10
N ARG A 203 17.61 6.59 -2.16
CA ARG A 203 17.36 7.08 -0.79
C ARG A 203 16.91 8.54 -0.81
N GLU A 204 17.55 9.38 -1.62
CA GLU A 204 17.20 10.80 -1.74
C GLU A 204 15.77 10.96 -2.26
N ARG A 205 15.41 10.23 -3.33
CA ARG A 205 14.02 10.24 -3.86
C ARG A 205 13.01 9.75 -2.82
N HIS A 206 13.35 8.73 -2.04
CA HIS A 206 12.47 8.27 -0.95
C HIS A 206 12.31 9.36 0.12
N PHE A 207 13.40 10.02 0.49
CA PHE A 207 13.39 11.11 1.46
C PHE A 207 12.55 12.29 0.98
N GLU A 208 12.68 12.70 -0.29
CA GLU A 208 11.84 13.73 -0.91
C GLU A 208 10.35 13.37 -0.89
N CYS A 209 10.00 12.12 -1.21
CA CYS A 209 8.61 11.64 -1.12
C CYS A 209 8.06 11.71 0.31
N VAL A 210 8.87 11.33 1.31
CA VAL A 210 8.49 11.41 2.72
C VAL A 210 8.29 12.85 3.16
N ILE A 211 9.20 13.76 2.78
CA ILE A 211 9.06 15.20 3.05
C ILE A 211 7.77 15.74 2.43
N ARG A 212 7.56 15.52 1.14
CA ARG A 212 6.36 16.00 0.43
C ARG A 212 5.08 15.45 1.07
N SER A 213 5.06 14.18 1.46
CA SER A 213 3.92 13.58 2.17
C SER A 213 3.66 14.29 3.50
N LYS A 214 4.71 14.61 4.26
CA LYS A 214 4.57 15.31 5.55
C LYS A 214 4.16 16.76 5.39
N GLU A 215 4.66 17.46 4.37
CA GLU A 215 4.22 18.81 4.03
C GLU A 215 2.73 18.84 3.70
N LEU A 216 2.24 17.88 2.91
CA LEU A 216 0.81 17.75 2.60
C LEU A 216 -0.03 17.44 3.84
N GLU A 217 0.45 16.60 4.75
CA GLU A 217 -0.23 16.30 6.01
C GLU A 217 -0.36 17.56 6.89
N VAL A 218 0.69 18.37 6.96
CA VAL A 218 0.67 19.66 7.68
C VAL A 218 -0.29 20.63 7.02
N LEU A 219 -0.27 20.75 5.69
CA LEU A 219 -1.19 21.61 4.94
C LEU A 219 -2.65 21.20 5.14
N LEU A 220 -2.95 19.90 5.07
CA LEU A 220 -4.29 19.38 5.33
C LEU A 220 -4.75 19.68 6.76
N SER A 221 -3.87 19.47 7.75
CA SER A 221 -4.17 19.76 9.15
C SER A 221 -4.44 21.23 9.39
N ARG A 222 -3.66 22.12 8.75
CA ARG A 222 -3.88 23.58 8.80
C ARG A 222 -5.18 23.98 8.13
N ALA A 223 -5.51 23.42 6.96
CA ALA A 223 -6.76 23.69 6.27
C ALA A 223 -7.98 23.30 7.11
N ARG A 224 -7.96 22.11 7.72
CA ARG A 224 -9.01 21.66 8.65
C ARG A 224 -9.13 22.59 9.87
N ALA A 225 -8.01 22.98 10.47
CA ALA A 225 -8.04 23.90 11.61
C ALA A 225 -8.60 25.28 11.24
N ALA A 226 -8.26 25.79 10.05
CA ALA A 226 -8.79 27.05 9.55
C ALA A 226 -10.30 26.99 9.26
N GLU A 227 -10.78 25.90 8.65
CA GLU A 227 -12.20 25.66 8.39
C GLU A 227 -13.00 25.57 9.70
N GLN A 228 -12.52 24.79 10.68
CA GLN A 228 -13.17 24.67 11.98
C GLN A 228 -13.20 26.00 12.73
N LYS A 229 -12.11 26.78 12.67
CA LYS A 229 -12.05 28.12 13.23
C LYS A 229 -13.08 29.05 12.56
N GLN A 230 -13.18 29.02 11.23
CA GLN A 230 -14.13 29.84 10.48
C GLN A 230 -15.59 29.52 10.85
N LEU A 231 -15.92 28.23 10.98
CA LEU A 231 -17.26 27.80 11.42
C LEU A 231 -17.56 28.29 12.85
N ALA A 232 -16.61 28.10 13.77
CA ALA A 232 -16.77 28.56 15.16
C ALA A 232 -16.90 30.08 15.26
N GLU A 233 -16.13 30.84 14.49
CA GLU A 233 -16.25 32.31 14.42
C GLU A 233 -17.60 32.74 13.82
N GLY A 234 -18.08 32.04 12.79
CA GLY A 234 -19.41 32.25 12.22
C GLY A 234 -20.53 32.01 13.23
N GLU A 235 -20.50 30.87 13.92
CA GLU A 235 -21.48 30.55 14.97
C GLU A 235 -21.44 31.55 16.13
N LYS A 236 -20.23 31.97 16.55
CA LYS A 236 -20.05 32.99 17.58
C LYS A 236 -20.69 34.31 17.14
N ALA A 237 -20.44 34.77 15.91
CA ALA A 237 -21.05 36.00 15.39
C ALA A 237 -22.59 35.90 15.33
N HIS A 238 -23.14 34.74 14.98
CA HIS A 238 -24.59 34.50 15.02
C HIS A 238 -25.14 34.48 16.45
N ALA A 239 -24.39 33.94 17.42
CA ALA A 239 -24.77 33.96 18.83
C ALA A 239 -24.76 35.39 19.39
N GLU A 240 -23.74 36.19 19.06
CA GLU A 240 -23.64 37.60 19.47
C GLU A 240 -24.82 38.42 18.91
N LYS A 241 -25.15 38.29 17.62
CA LYS A 241 -26.33 38.95 17.03
C LYS A 241 -27.63 38.58 17.76
N ARG A 242 -27.84 37.30 18.05
CA ARG A 242 -29.02 36.85 18.80
C ARG A 242 -29.03 37.38 20.23
N ALA A 243 -27.87 37.49 20.88
CA ALA A 243 -27.76 38.07 22.20
C ALA A 243 -28.13 39.57 22.20
N ASP A 244 -27.65 40.32 21.21
CA ASP A 244 -28.00 41.73 21.01
C ASP A 244 -29.51 41.90 20.75
N GLU A 245 -30.11 41.06 19.91
CA GLU A 245 -31.56 41.04 19.66
C GLU A 245 -32.36 40.74 20.94
N ILE A 246 -31.95 39.73 21.72
CA ILE A 246 -32.58 39.41 23.01
C ILE A 246 -32.46 40.59 23.98
N GLN A 247 -31.29 41.24 24.04
CA GLN A 247 -31.07 42.41 24.89
C GLN A 247 -31.98 43.57 24.47
N GLN A 248 -32.11 43.81 23.17
CA GLN A 248 -33.00 44.85 22.65
C GLN A 248 -34.47 44.54 22.98
N LEU A 249 -34.92 43.31 22.75
CA LEU A 249 -36.30 42.90 23.07
C LEU A 249 -36.60 43.00 24.58
N ARG A 250 -35.62 42.69 25.43
CA ARG A 250 -35.76 42.87 26.88
C ARG A 250 -35.92 44.34 27.26
N LYS A 251 -35.13 45.22 26.63
CA LYS A 251 -35.25 46.67 26.83
C LYS A 251 -36.62 47.19 26.35
N ASP A 252 -37.05 46.77 25.17
CA ASP A 252 -38.36 47.16 24.61
C ASP A 252 -39.51 46.69 25.51
N LEU A 253 -39.38 45.49 26.11
CA LEU A 253 -40.34 44.96 27.08
C LEU A 253 -40.35 45.77 28.38
N GLU A 254 -39.18 46.15 28.91
CA GLU A 254 -39.06 47.01 30.09
C GLU A 254 -39.67 48.40 29.83
N ASP A 255 -39.37 49.02 28.69
CA ASP A 255 -39.95 50.30 28.28
C ASP A 255 -41.48 50.22 28.12
N ALA A 256 -41.99 49.10 27.58
CA ALA A 256 -43.42 48.86 27.47
C ALA A 256 -44.09 48.67 28.83
N GLN A 257 -43.47 47.91 29.74
CA GLN A 257 -43.95 47.71 31.13
C GLN A 257 -43.95 49.02 31.93
N ASN A 258 -42.90 49.83 31.78
CA ASN A 258 -42.81 51.16 32.39
C ASN A 258 -43.91 52.07 31.86
N GLY A 259 -44.15 52.07 30.54
CA GLY A 259 -45.25 52.80 29.91
C GLY A 259 -46.63 52.36 30.42
N GLN A 260 -46.88 51.05 30.53
CA GLN A 260 -48.13 50.52 31.08
C GLN A 260 -48.32 50.92 32.56
N THR A 261 -47.28 50.80 33.39
CA THR A 261 -47.31 51.22 34.79
C THR A 261 -47.67 52.70 34.92
N MET A 262 -47.05 53.58 34.12
CA MET A 262 -47.40 55.01 34.09
C MET A 262 -48.86 55.27 33.70
N LEU A 263 -49.40 54.53 32.73
CA LEU A 263 -50.81 54.65 32.33
C LEU A 263 -51.75 54.22 33.45
N ILE A 264 -51.43 53.11 34.13
CA ILE A 264 -52.17 52.61 35.29
C ILE A 264 -52.16 53.66 36.41
N ASP A 265 -51.01 54.25 36.74
CA ASP A 265 -50.90 55.28 37.77
C ASP A 265 -51.73 56.53 37.44
N LYS A 266 -51.70 56.98 36.18
CA LYS A 266 -52.54 58.10 35.71
C LYS A 266 -54.03 57.80 35.81
N LEU A 267 -54.45 56.56 35.49
CA LEU A 267 -55.81 56.06 35.65
C LEU A 267 -56.21 56.08 37.13
N ILE A 268 -55.38 55.52 38.02
CA ILE A 268 -55.62 55.52 39.47
C ILE A 268 -55.74 56.95 40.00
N GLN A 269 -54.86 57.87 39.57
CA GLN A 269 -54.93 59.27 40.00
C GLN A 269 -56.24 59.94 39.58
N CYS A 270 -56.75 59.68 38.38
CA CYS A 270 -58.03 60.22 37.93
C CYS A 270 -59.23 59.62 38.67
N CYS A 271 -59.16 58.35 39.08
CA CYS A 271 -60.17 57.74 39.92
C CYS A 271 -60.19 58.36 41.34
N LYS A 272 -59.05 58.84 41.85
CA LYS A 272 -58.94 59.49 43.17
C LYS A 272 -59.38 60.95 43.16
N GLU A 273 -59.17 61.68 42.07
CA GLU A 273 -59.57 63.08 41.89
C GLU A 273 -60.44 63.25 40.63
N PRO A 274 -61.75 62.93 40.70
CA PRO A 274 -62.62 62.94 39.54
C PRO A 274 -62.87 64.38 39.04
N ASN A 275 -62.21 64.74 37.95
CA ASN A 275 -62.46 65.98 37.20
C ASN A 275 -62.78 65.61 35.75
N ALA A 276 -64.01 65.92 35.31
CA ALA A 276 -64.54 65.53 34.00
C ALA A 276 -63.68 65.98 32.81
N GLU A 277 -63.09 67.19 32.86
CA GLU A 277 -62.21 67.68 31.79
C GLU A 277 -60.87 66.96 31.78
N ARG A 278 -60.31 66.67 32.97
CA ARG A 278 -59.06 65.91 33.12
C ARG A 278 -59.22 64.48 32.60
N THR A 279 -60.35 63.85 32.91
CA THR A 279 -60.70 62.50 32.48
C THR A 279 -60.90 62.42 30.95
N GLN A 280 -61.58 63.39 30.33
CA GLN A 280 -61.73 63.45 28.87
C GLN A 280 -60.40 63.61 28.12
N ARG A 281 -59.49 64.48 28.62
CA ARG A 281 -58.14 64.63 28.03
C ARG A 281 -57.31 63.35 28.12
N LEU A 282 -57.48 62.58 29.20
CA LEU A 282 -56.79 61.31 29.39
C LEU A 282 -57.29 60.23 28.43
N PHE A 283 -58.61 60.12 28.24
CA PHE A 283 -59.17 59.21 27.23
C PHE A 283 -58.75 59.57 25.80
N ALA A 284 -58.64 60.87 25.47
CA ALA A 284 -58.11 61.30 24.19
C ALA A 284 -56.63 60.91 24.01
N SER A 285 -55.79 61.14 25.03
CA SER A 285 -54.37 60.76 25.01
C SER A 285 -54.15 59.24 24.96
N LEU A 286 -54.98 58.44 25.67
CA LEU A 286 -54.95 56.98 25.62
C LEU A 286 -55.33 56.45 24.24
N ARG A 287 -56.34 57.05 23.61
CA ARG A 287 -56.77 56.69 22.25
C ARG A 287 -55.66 56.96 21.23
N GLU A 288 -54.99 58.11 21.35
CA GLU A 288 -53.86 58.47 20.49
C GLU A 288 -52.64 57.54 20.71
N GLU A 289 -52.33 57.15 21.95
CA GLU A 289 -51.25 56.17 22.25
C GLU A 289 -51.58 54.76 21.69
N LEU A 290 -52.84 54.32 21.80
CA LEU A 290 -53.33 53.05 21.24
C LEU A 290 -53.28 53.03 19.71
N GLU A 291 -53.63 54.14 19.06
CA GLU A 291 -53.53 54.28 17.60
C GLU A 291 -52.07 54.38 17.13
N ARG A 292 -51.19 55.02 17.91
CA ARG A 292 -49.74 55.11 17.61
C ARG A 292 -48.99 53.79 17.80
N LYS A 293 -49.43 52.93 18.73
CA LYS A 293 -48.89 51.59 19.01
C LYS A 293 -49.62 50.45 18.28
N GLY A 294 -50.54 50.77 17.37
CA GLY A 294 -51.12 49.79 16.44
C GLY A 294 -50.03 48.96 15.73
N PRO A 295 -50.33 47.70 15.38
CA PRO A 295 -49.33 46.67 15.12
C PRO A 295 -48.37 47.12 14.02
N ARG A 296 -47.13 47.46 14.40
CA ARG A 296 -46.02 47.52 13.45
C ARG A 296 -45.71 46.08 13.06
N VAL A 297 -46.35 45.63 11.99
CA VAL A 297 -45.95 44.45 11.24
C VAL A 297 -44.53 44.72 10.76
N ASN A 298 -43.55 44.26 11.53
CA ASN A 298 -42.17 44.21 11.09
C ASN A 298 -42.14 43.33 9.84
N LYS A 299 -41.86 43.94 8.69
CA LYS A 299 -41.43 43.23 7.49
C LYS A 299 -40.24 42.36 7.88
N THR A 300 -40.45 41.05 7.90
CA THR A 300 -39.39 40.05 7.84
C THR A 300 -38.53 40.35 6.60
N PRO A 301 -37.20 40.50 6.73
CA PRO A 301 -36.34 40.42 5.57
C PRO A 301 -36.36 38.96 5.10
N ALA A 302 -36.85 38.76 3.88
CA ALA A 302 -36.73 37.50 3.18
C ALA A 302 -35.26 37.31 2.79
N ASP A 303 -34.48 36.61 3.60
CA ASP A 303 -33.24 35.98 3.14
C ASP A 303 -33.55 34.55 2.72
N GLY A 304 -33.65 34.38 1.40
CA GLY A 304 -33.75 33.10 0.73
C GLY A 304 -32.42 32.37 0.77
N VAL A 305 -32.39 31.25 1.48
CA VAL A 305 -31.43 30.17 1.26
C VAL A 305 -31.90 29.35 0.05
N VAL A 306 -31.14 29.40 -1.05
CA VAL A 306 -31.01 28.36 -2.08
C VAL A 306 -29.53 28.41 -2.46
N GLY A 307 -28.69 27.45 -2.06
CA GLY A 307 -28.64 26.12 -2.66
C GLY A 307 -27.70 26.15 -3.87
N GLY A 308 -26.41 25.90 -3.64
CA GLY A 308 -25.33 25.85 -4.63
C GLY A 308 -23.97 25.79 -3.97
#